data_AF-A0AAW2ZF64-F1
#
_entry.id   AF-A0AAW2ZF64-F1
#
_cell.length_a   1.000
_cell.length_b   1.000
_cell.length_c   1.000
_cell.angle_alpha   90.00
_cell.angle_beta   90.00
_cell.angle_gamma   90.00
#
_symmetry.space_group_name_H-M   'P 1'
#
loop_
_entity.id
_entity.type
_entity.pdbx_description
1 polymer ?
#
loop_
_entity_poly.entity_id
_entity_poly.type
_entity_poly.pdbx_seq_one_letter_code
_entity_poly.pdbx_strand_id
1 'polypeptide(L)'
;MKKRPGPSTSSKRKNNNLTKRTVVKEEVPPDNRHNKDAPTNSTEDAPISIEEVKDPAQDKTEEEITKAEVEEAIAKDRDVANWMKSQALAESKRLKKAGAKVTILKIKNTGIVREDEEDVTKGVVKNRVEVNTELEFESFQQLLLSDSVPCPLRDNHNYVNVILISDGASACLLPYIYPKEANNDLSKWIFINNTMQRTEFNIGAFQTITE
;
A
#
# COMPACT_ATOMS: atom_id res chain seq x y z
N MET A 1 7.25 -60.82 37.83
CA MET A 1 8.52 -60.24 37.31
C MET A 1 8.43 -58.72 37.48
N LYS A 2 9.05 -58.15 38.54
CA LYS A 2 10.36 -57.45 38.57
C LYS A 2 10.47 -56.17 37.69
N LYS A 3 10.29 -55.03 38.39
CA LYS A 3 11.07 -53.75 38.41
C LYS A 3 11.27 -52.87 37.14
N ARG A 4 10.78 -51.62 37.28
CA ARG A 4 11.24 -50.26 36.84
C ARG A 4 12.79 -50.04 36.79
N PRO A 5 13.38 -48.84 36.46
CA PRO A 5 12.94 -47.58 35.78
C PRO A 5 13.97 -46.86 34.82
N GLY A 6 13.49 -45.84 34.05
CA GLY A 6 14.14 -44.53 33.73
C GLY A 6 15.34 -44.44 32.75
N PRO A 7 15.89 -43.24 32.42
CA PRO A 7 15.46 -41.85 32.71
C PRO A 7 15.58 -40.81 31.53
N SER A 8 15.04 -39.59 31.76
CA SER A 8 15.60 -38.22 31.48
C SER A 8 16.15 -37.87 30.07
N THR A 9 15.80 -36.76 29.41
CA THR A 9 16.27 -35.40 29.80
C THR A 9 15.40 -34.25 29.28
N SER A 10 15.16 -33.32 30.20
CA SER A 10 14.78 -31.92 29.96
C SER A 10 15.94 -31.14 29.36
N SER A 11 15.66 -30.29 28.37
CA SER A 11 16.57 -29.22 27.97
C SER A 11 15.90 -27.86 28.17
N LYS A 12 16.30 -27.21 29.28
CA LYS A 12 16.09 -25.77 29.52
C LYS A 12 17.09 -25.01 28.67
N ARG A 13 16.65 -24.07 27.83
CA ARG A 13 17.48 -22.94 27.41
C ARG A 13 16.98 -21.68 28.11
N LYS A 14 17.86 -21.12 28.95
CA LYS A 14 17.78 -19.76 29.48
C LYS A 14 18.77 -18.88 28.72
N ASN A 15 18.53 -17.56 28.85
CA ASN A 15 19.40 -16.40 28.65
C ASN A 15 19.06 -15.63 27.36
N ASN A 16 18.33 -14.52 27.48
CA ASN A 16 18.79 -13.17 27.88
C ASN A 16 19.72 -12.56 26.84
N ASN A 17 19.23 -11.53 26.15
CA ASN A 17 20.00 -10.29 26.05
C ASN A 17 19.08 -9.06 25.94
N LEU A 18 19.25 -8.23 26.97
CA LEU A 18 18.69 -6.92 27.20
C LEU A 18 19.63 -5.91 26.52
N THR A 19 19.18 -5.24 25.46
CA THR A 19 19.94 -4.13 24.86
C THR A 19 19.24 -2.82 25.19
N LYS A 20 19.85 -2.10 26.14
CA LYS A 20 19.54 -0.73 26.53
C LYS A 20 19.62 0.19 25.31
N ARG A 21 18.56 0.93 24.99
CA ARG A 21 18.64 2.11 24.11
C ARG A 21 18.81 3.36 24.97
N THR A 22 19.97 3.97 24.79
CA THR A 22 20.39 5.25 25.33
C THR A 22 19.53 6.37 24.74
N VAL A 23 18.95 7.19 25.60
CA VAL A 23 18.32 8.48 25.25
C VAL A 23 19.46 9.49 25.09
N VAL A 24 19.65 10.00 23.87
CA VAL A 24 20.47 11.19 23.64
C VAL A 24 19.49 12.35 23.43
N LYS A 25 19.44 13.21 24.44
CA LYS A 25 18.97 14.60 24.33
C LYS A 25 20.01 15.33 23.50
N GLU A 26 19.60 15.92 22.38
CA GLU A 26 20.43 16.90 21.68
C GLU A 26 19.81 18.28 21.91
N GLU A 27 20.65 19.15 22.47
CA GLU A 27 20.35 20.53 22.86
C GLU A 27 20.40 21.45 21.64
N VAL A 28 19.51 22.44 21.64
CA VAL A 28 19.47 23.55 20.69
C VAL A 28 20.60 24.55 21.03
N PRO A 29 21.42 24.99 20.06
CA PRO A 29 22.25 26.18 20.22
C PRO A 29 21.56 27.44 19.64
N PRO A 30 21.84 28.62 20.20
CA PRO A 30 21.08 29.84 19.97
C PRO A 30 21.54 30.66 18.76
N ASP A 31 20.59 31.50 18.34
CA ASP A 31 20.68 32.66 17.46
C ASP A 31 21.95 33.49 17.63
N ASN A 32 22.60 33.81 16.50
CA ASN A 32 23.33 35.07 16.37
C ASN A 32 23.74 35.32 14.91
N ARG A 33 23.21 36.39 14.31
CA ARG A 33 23.99 37.36 13.52
C ARG A 33 23.15 38.57 13.13
N HIS A 34 23.47 39.69 13.79
CA HIS A 34 23.44 41.01 13.18
C HIS A 34 24.34 41.02 11.93
N ASN A 35 23.87 41.59 10.82
CA ASN A 35 24.60 42.69 10.21
C ASN A 35 23.71 43.55 9.30
N LYS A 36 23.95 44.84 9.45
CA LYS A 36 23.38 45.96 8.70
C LYS A 36 24.08 46.10 7.34
N ASP A 37 23.39 46.68 6.36
CA ASP A 37 23.79 47.90 5.63
C ASP A 37 23.26 47.93 4.18
N ALA A 38 22.30 48.86 3.95
CA ALA A 38 22.12 49.77 2.79
C ALA A 38 21.89 49.21 1.36
N PRO A 39 21.49 50.04 0.36
CA PRO A 39 20.67 51.26 0.35
C PRO A 39 19.50 51.20 -0.65
N THR A 40 18.65 52.24 -0.58
CA THR A 40 17.61 52.65 -1.53
C THR A 40 18.14 52.98 -2.93
N ASN A 41 17.40 52.62 -4.00
CA ASN A 41 17.22 53.52 -5.14
C ASN A 41 15.89 53.22 -5.89
N SER A 42 15.03 54.23 -5.90
CA SER A 42 13.91 54.45 -6.80
C SER A 42 14.37 54.56 -8.26
N THR A 43 13.51 54.21 -9.24
CA THR A 43 13.29 54.94 -10.52
C THR A 43 12.32 54.15 -11.44
N GLU A 44 11.14 54.75 -11.61
CA GLU A 44 10.36 54.99 -12.85
C GLU A 44 9.87 53.84 -13.77
N ASP A 45 8.54 53.70 -13.76
CA ASP A 45 7.58 53.75 -14.87
C ASP A 45 8.07 53.48 -16.31
N ALA A 46 7.58 52.37 -16.87
CA ALA A 46 7.25 52.27 -18.29
C ALA A 46 5.95 51.45 -18.47
N PRO A 47 4.95 51.94 -19.22
CA PRO A 47 3.73 51.19 -19.47
C PRO A 47 3.96 50.08 -20.51
N ILE A 48 3.78 48.83 -20.10
CA ILE A 48 3.76 47.67 -21.00
C ILE A 48 2.41 47.67 -21.73
N SER A 49 2.45 47.91 -23.04
CA SER A 49 1.31 47.69 -23.94
C SER A 49 1.01 46.19 -24.00
N ILE A 50 -0.14 45.79 -23.46
CA ILE A 50 -0.69 44.45 -23.62
C ILE A 50 -1.30 44.39 -25.02
N GLU A 51 -0.55 43.87 -25.99
CA GLU A 51 -1.14 43.40 -27.24
C GLU A 51 -1.92 42.12 -26.95
N GLU A 52 -3.21 42.15 -27.28
CA GLU A 52 -4.13 41.03 -27.22
C GLU A 52 -3.70 39.95 -28.22
N VAL A 53 -2.89 39.00 -27.75
CA VAL A 53 -2.56 37.78 -28.51
C VAL A 53 -3.82 36.92 -28.53
N LYS A 54 -4.52 36.99 -29.66
CA LYS A 54 -5.66 36.15 -29.99
C LYS A 54 -5.13 34.77 -30.36
N ASP A 55 -4.98 33.87 -29.39
CA ASP A 55 -4.66 32.46 -29.63
C ASP A 55 -5.85 31.76 -30.33
N PRO A 56 -5.70 31.25 -31.57
CA PRO A 56 -6.73 30.49 -32.25
C PRO A 56 -6.26 29.04 -32.40
N ALA A 57 -6.42 28.21 -31.37
CA ALA A 57 -6.48 26.74 -31.50
C ALA A 57 -6.57 26.07 -30.12
N GLN A 58 -7.74 26.15 -29.49
CA GLN A 58 -8.21 25.04 -28.64
C GLN A 58 -9.24 24.27 -29.45
N ASP A 59 -8.76 23.41 -30.33
CA ASP A 59 -9.55 22.28 -30.82
C ASP A 59 -9.05 21.04 -30.06
N LYS A 60 -9.51 20.94 -28.80
CA LYS A 60 -9.48 19.68 -28.08
C LYS A 60 -10.81 19.02 -28.39
N THR A 61 -10.76 18.02 -29.26
CA THR A 61 -11.83 17.07 -29.48
C THR A 61 -12.14 16.40 -28.15
N GLU A 62 -13.16 16.88 -27.45
CA GLU A 62 -13.83 16.12 -26.39
C GLU A 62 -14.59 15.00 -27.11
N GLU A 63 -14.00 13.80 -27.14
CA GLU A 63 -14.72 12.60 -27.59
C GLU A 63 -15.97 12.44 -26.73
N GLU A 64 -17.13 12.61 -27.36
CA GLU A 64 -18.43 12.45 -26.71
C GLU A 64 -18.64 10.96 -26.41
N ILE A 65 -18.21 10.53 -25.22
CA ILE A 65 -18.35 9.14 -24.76
C ILE A 65 -19.84 8.78 -24.78
N THR A 66 -20.20 7.77 -25.55
CA THR A 66 -21.59 7.37 -25.71
C THR A 66 -22.08 6.62 -24.46
N LYS A 67 -23.39 6.72 -24.18
CA LYS A 67 -24.02 5.97 -23.08
C LYS A 67 -23.77 4.46 -23.17
N ALA A 68 -23.71 3.92 -24.39
CA ALA A 68 -23.47 2.49 -24.63
C ALA A 68 -22.06 2.07 -24.20
N GLU A 69 -21.04 2.89 -24.46
CA GLU A 69 -19.65 2.61 -24.04
C GLU A 69 -19.51 2.64 -22.51
N VAL A 70 -20.21 3.57 -21.85
CA VAL A 70 -20.25 3.63 -20.37
C VAL A 70 -20.88 2.37 -19.79
N GLU A 71 -22.02 1.93 -20.35
CA GLU A 71 -22.69 0.69 -19.90
C GLU A 71 -21.83 -0.56 -20.11
N GLU A 72 -21.11 -0.64 -21.23
CA GLU A 72 -20.17 -1.73 -21.50
C GLU A 72 -19.00 -1.75 -20.51
N ALA A 73 -18.41 -0.58 -20.21
CA ALA A 73 -17.34 -0.46 -19.22
C ALA A 73 -17.79 -0.90 -17.82
N ILE A 74 -18.99 -0.47 -17.39
CA ILE A 74 -19.58 -0.89 -16.12
C ILE A 74 -19.80 -2.41 -16.07
N ALA A 75 -20.24 -3.01 -17.18
CA ALA A 75 -20.44 -4.46 -17.25
C ALA A 75 -19.11 -5.22 -17.10
N LYS A 76 -18.05 -4.78 -17.79
CA LYS A 76 -16.70 -5.36 -17.65
C LYS A 76 -16.17 -5.25 -16.23
N ASP A 77 -16.33 -4.09 -15.59
CA ASP A 77 -15.90 -3.86 -14.21
C ASP A 77 -16.63 -4.77 -13.22
N ARG A 78 -17.92 -5.00 -13.44
CA ARG A 78 -18.71 -5.94 -12.65
C ARG A 78 -18.21 -7.37 -12.80
N ASP A 79 -17.85 -7.79 -14.01
CA ASP A 79 -17.35 -9.15 -14.28
C ASP A 79 -15.97 -9.36 -13.65
N VAL A 80 -15.08 -8.37 -13.74
CA VAL A 80 -13.79 -8.35 -13.02
C VAL A 80 -14.03 -8.50 -11.50
N ALA A 81 -14.94 -7.70 -10.93
CA ALA A 81 -15.25 -7.76 -9.50
C ALA A 81 -15.81 -9.14 -9.08
N ASN A 82 -16.67 -9.75 -9.90
CA ASN A 82 -17.20 -11.09 -9.65
C ASN A 82 -16.11 -12.16 -9.70
N TRP A 83 -15.21 -12.07 -10.68
CA TRP A 83 -14.06 -12.96 -10.79
C TRP A 83 -13.14 -12.82 -9.56
N MET A 84 -12.76 -11.60 -9.17
CA MET A 84 -11.95 -11.35 -7.97
C MET A 84 -12.59 -11.91 -6.70
N LYS A 85 -13.92 -11.76 -6.56
CA LYS A 85 -14.68 -12.33 -5.45
C LYS A 85 -14.60 -13.85 -5.45
N SER A 86 -14.67 -14.51 -6.61
CA SER A 86 -14.54 -15.96 -6.71
C SER A 86 -13.16 -16.46 -6.26
N GLN A 87 -12.09 -15.74 -6.63
CA GLN A 87 -10.72 -16.03 -6.21
C GLN A 87 -10.55 -15.89 -4.69
N ALA A 88 -11.03 -14.78 -4.12
CA ALA A 88 -11.00 -14.57 -2.66
C ALA A 88 -11.82 -15.63 -1.89
N LEU A 89 -12.96 -16.08 -2.43
CA LEU A 89 -13.74 -17.13 -1.82
C LEU A 89 -13.04 -18.50 -1.85
N ALA A 90 -12.34 -18.82 -2.95
CA ALA A 90 -11.53 -20.03 -3.04
C ALA A 90 -10.39 -20.00 -2.01
N GLU A 91 -9.69 -18.87 -1.91
CA GLU A 91 -8.60 -18.71 -0.95
C GLU A 91 -9.10 -18.73 0.51
N SER A 92 -10.22 -18.08 0.79
CA SER A 92 -10.88 -18.16 2.11
C SER A 92 -11.20 -19.60 2.50
N LYS A 93 -11.68 -20.43 1.57
CA LYS A 93 -11.94 -21.86 1.82
C LYS A 93 -10.64 -22.61 2.13
N ARG A 94 -9.55 -22.35 1.39
CA ARG A 94 -8.24 -22.97 1.62
C ARG A 94 -7.71 -22.65 3.01
N LEU A 95 -7.71 -21.37 3.39
CA LEU A 95 -7.26 -20.90 4.70
C LEU A 95 -8.12 -21.46 5.85
N LYS A 96 -9.46 -21.49 5.68
CA LYS A 96 -10.37 -22.10 6.67
C LYS A 96 -10.11 -23.59 6.85
N LYS A 97 -9.83 -24.31 5.76
CA LYS A 97 -9.45 -25.74 5.82
C LYS A 97 -8.15 -25.95 6.59
N ALA A 98 -7.22 -24.99 6.55
CA ALA A 98 -6.00 -24.98 7.34
C ALA A 98 -6.21 -24.55 8.81
N GLY A 99 -7.44 -24.23 9.22
CA GLY A 99 -7.79 -23.87 10.59
C GLY A 99 -7.84 -22.36 10.88
N ALA A 100 -7.63 -21.50 9.88
CA ALA A 100 -7.70 -20.05 10.08
C ALA A 100 -9.15 -19.54 10.14
N LYS A 101 -9.39 -18.57 11.03
CA LYS A 101 -10.62 -17.77 11.06
C LYS A 101 -10.47 -16.61 10.08
N VAL A 102 -11.07 -16.74 8.89
CA VAL A 102 -10.91 -15.77 7.80
C VAL A 102 -12.11 -14.82 7.67
N THR A 103 -11.83 -13.53 7.67
CA THR A 103 -12.77 -12.46 7.33
C THR A 103 -12.39 -11.85 5.98
N ILE A 104 -13.29 -11.88 5.00
CA ILE A 104 -13.06 -11.17 3.72
C ILE A 104 -13.45 -9.71 3.91
N LEU A 105 -12.50 -8.80 3.72
CA LEU A 105 -12.72 -7.37 3.85
C LEU A 105 -13.35 -6.81 2.57
N LYS A 106 -14.34 -5.93 2.74
CA LYS A 106 -14.98 -5.22 1.61
C LYS A 106 -14.13 -4.02 1.23
N ILE A 107 -13.63 -4.01 0.00
CA ILE A 107 -12.85 -2.90 -0.54
C ILE A 107 -13.78 -1.79 -1.03
N LYS A 108 -13.43 -0.54 -0.73
CA LYS A 108 -14.09 0.67 -1.25
C LYS A 108 -13.37 1.18 -2.49
N ASN A 109 -12.05 1.23 -2.43
CA ASN A 109 -11.22 1.79 -3.48
C ASN A 109 -9.85 1.13 -3.49
N THR A 110 -9.22 1.11 -4.65
CA THR A 110 -7.83 0.66 -4.86
C THR A 110 -7.13 1.65 -5.74
N GLY A 111 -5.84 1.85 -5.53
CA GLY A 111 -5.04 2.67 -6.43
C GLY A 111 -3.57 2.42 -6.28
N ILE A 112 -2.80 3.05 -7.16
CA ILE A 112 -1.37 3.17 -7.05
C ILE A 112 -1.05 4.61 -6.68
N VAL A 113 -0.19 4.80 -5.69
CA VAL A 113 0.35 6.10 -5.29
C VAL A 113 1.81 6.12 -5.71
N ARG A 114 2.21 7.19 -6.39
CA ARG A 114 3.61 7.45 -6.74
C ARG A 114 4.07 8.60 -5.87
N GLU A 115 5.06 8.35 -5.04
CA GLU A 115 5.71 9.38 -4.25
C GLU A 115 7.05 9.70 -4.90
N ASP A 116 7.27 10.97 -5.21
CA ASP A 116 8.54 11.44 -5.75
C ASP A 116 9.59 11.38 -4.62
N GLU A 117 10.65 10.61 -4.84
CA GLU A 117 11.87 10.75 -4.03
C GLU A 117 12.78 11.79 -4.69
N GLU A 118 13.74 12.31 -3.93
CA GLU A 118 14.76 13.25 -4.43
C GLU A 118 15.47 12.72 -5.70
N ASP A 119 15.52 11.39 -5.88
CA ASP A 119 15.88 10.73 -7.14
C ASP A 119 14.63 10.45 -7.99
N VAL A 120 14.31 11.40 -8.87
CA VAL A 120 13.15 11.39 -9.80
C VAL A 120 13.08 10.13 -10.67
N THR A 121 14.20 9.40 -10.84
CA THR A 121 14.25 8.17 -11.64
C THR A 121 13.75 6.93 -10.91
N LYS A 122 13.49 7.02 -9.60
CA LYS A 122 13.13 5.89 -8.72
C LYS A 122 11.94 6.20 -7.80
N GLY A 123 10.95 6.94 -8.30
CA GLY A 123 9.72 7.21 -7.55
C GLY A 123 9.16 5.94 -6.91
N VAL A 124 8.81 6.02 -5.63
CA VAL A 124 8.31 4.87 -4.87
C VAL A 124 6.87 4.61 -5.24
N VAL A 125 6.59 3.39 -5.68
CA VAL A 125 5.24 2.96 -6.03
C VAL A 125 4.61 2.24 -4.84
N LYS A 126 3.50 2.77 -4.33
CA LYS A 126 2.75 2.21 -3.20
C LYS A 126 1.36 1.74 -3.63
N ASN A 127 0.97 0.56 -3.19
CA ASN A 127 -0.35 -0.02 -3.44
C ASN A 127 -1.34 0.46 -2.37
N ARG A 128 -2.30 1.31 -2.74
CA ARG A 128 -3.31 1.86 -1.84
C ARG A 128 -4.58 1.03 -1.86
N VAL A 129 -5.11 0.70 -0.68
CA VAL A 129 -6.39 0.03 -0.49
C VAL A 129 -7.20 0.76 0.56
N GLU A 130 -8.37 1.24 0.17
CA GLU A 130 -9.37 1.78 1.10
C GLU A 130 -10.40 0.69 1.38
N VAL A 131 -10.63 0.42 2.66
CA VAL A 131 -11.39 -0.74 3.11
C VAL A 131 -12.57 -0.29 3.97
N ASN A 132 -13.73 -0.89 3.73
CA ASN A 132 -14.93 -0.68 4.54
C ASN A 132 -14.84 -1.46 5.86
N THR A 133 -14.06 -0.94 6.80
CA THR A 133 -13.86 -1.54 8.13
C THR A 133 -13.49 -0.48 9.16
N GLU A 134 -13.72 -0.78 10.43
CA GLU A 134 -13.25 0.02 11.58
C GLU A 134 -11.98 -0.56 12.21
N LEU A 135 -11.46 -1.67 11.67
CA LEU A 135 -10.23 -2.28 12.16
C LEU A 135 -9.05 -1.30 12.06
N GLU A 136 -8.23 -1.30 13.11
CA GLU A 136 -6.95 -0.59 13.13
C GLU A 136 -5.89 -1.47 12.47
N PHE A 137 -5.37 -1.05 11.32
CA PHE A 137 -4.46 -1.88 10.55
C PHE A 137 -3.10 -2.06 11.23
N GLU A 138 -2.69 -1.16 12.12
CA GLU A 138 -1.47 -1.29 12.93
C GLU A 138 -1.46 -2.53 13.84
N SER A 139 -2.63 -3.12 14.12
CA SER A 139 -2.74 -4.34 14.91
C SER A 139 -2.31 -5.61 14.18
N PHE A 140 -2.21 -5.58 12.84
CA PHE A 140 -1.77 -6.72 12.06
C PHE A 140 -0.24 -6.83 12.08
N GLN A 141 0.26 -8.02 12.40
CA GLN A 141 1.69 -8.27 12.56
C GLN A 141 2.39 -8.56 11.22
N GLN A 142 1.63 -9.07 10.25
CA GLN A 142 2.18 -9.53 8.99
C GLN A 142 1.18 -9.34 7.85
N LEU A 143 1.71 -9.00 6.68
CA LEU A 143 1.02 -8.98 5.41
C LEU A 143 1.66 -10.04 4.50
N LEU A 144 0.86 -10.96 3.98
CA LEU A 144 1.25 -11.96 3.01
C LEU A 144 0.52 -11.74 1.68
N LEU A 145 1.19 -12.06 0.59
CA LEU A 145 0.65 -12.00 -0.75
C LEU A 145 0.63 -13.40 -1.36
N SER A 146 -0.40 -13.71 -2.13
CA SER A 146 -0.31 -14.80 -3.10
C SER A 146 0.62 -14.40 -4.24
N ASP A 147 0.99 -15.39 -5.06
CA ASP A 147 1.61 -15.11 -6.35
C ASP A 147 0.72 -14.20 -7.20
N SER A 148 1.39 -13.34 -7.97
CA SER A 148 0.75 -12.43 -8.91
C SER A 148 0.30 -13.20 -10.15
N VAL A 149 -0.99 -13.10 -10.48
CA VAL A 149 -1.57 -13.76 -11.66
C VAL A 149 -2.23 -12.73 -12.59
N PRO A 150 -2.11 -12.86 -13.92
CA PRO A 150 -2.81 -11.97 -14.85
C PRO A 150 -4.33 -12.02 -14.67
N CYS A 151 -5.00 -10.87 -14.78
CA CYS A 151 -6.46 -10.81 -14.79
C CYS A 151 -6.98 -11.22 -16.18
N PRO A 152 -7.84 -12.26 -16.28
CA PRO A 152 -8.32 -12.74 -17.57
C PRO A 152 -9.37 -11.83 -18.23
N LEU A 153 -9.89 -10.85 -17.49
CA LEU A 153 -11.00 -9.97 -17.92
C LEU A 153 -10.57 -8.52 -18.09
N ARG A 154 -9.30 -8.19 -17.76
CA ARG A 154 -8.75 -6.85 -17.88
C ARG A 154 -7.28 -6.93 -18.26
N ASP A 155 -6.98 -6.49 -19.47
CA ASP A 155 -5.62 -6.50 -20.00
C ASP A 155 -4.68 -5.62 -19.16
N ASN A 156 -3.41 -5.99 -19.17
CA ASN A 156 -2.35 -5.32 -18.43
C ASN A 156 -2.63 -5.15 -16.93
N HIS A 157 -3.50 -5.97 -16.35
CA HIS A 157 -3.75 -6.00 -14.91
C HIS A 157 -3.37 -7.35 -14.32
N ASN A 158 -2.81 -7.32 -13.13
CA ASN A 158 -2.51 -8.49 -12.34
C ASN A 158 -3.35 -8.49 -11.05
N TYR A 159 -3.47 -9.66 -10.46
CA TYR A 159 -4.26 -9.94 -9.28
C TYR A 159 -3.41 -10.64 -8.21
N VAL A 160 -3.65 -10.30 -6.95
CA VAL A 160 -3.15 -11.01 -5.77
C VAL A 160 -4.24 -11.11 -4.70
N ASN A 161 -4.18 -12.19 -3.91
CA ASN A 161 -4.81 -12.21 -2.60
C ASN A 161 -3.85 -11.56 -1.59
N VAL A 162 -4.37 -10.59 -0.84
CA VAL A 162 -3.64 -9.95 0.25
C VAL A 162 -4.21 -10.46 1.57
N ILE A 163 -3.34 -10.99 2.42
CA ILE A 163 -3.70 -11.62 3.69
C ILE A 163 -3.02 -10.85 4.82
N LEU A 164 -3.84 -10.26 5.70
CA LEU A 164 -3.39 -9.58 6.92
C LEU A 164 -3.56 -10.55 8.09
N ILE A 165 -2.47 -10.83 8.80
CA ILE A 165 -2.44 -11.77 9.93
C ILE A 165 -2.36 -10.97 11.24
N SER A 166 -3.35 -11.18 12.10
CA SER A 166 -3.36 -10.63 13.47
C SER A 166 -2.77 -11.65 14.44
N ASP A 167 -2.83 -11.34 15.74
CA ASP A 167 -2.54 -12.35 16.74
C ASP A 167 -3.50 -13.56 16.67
N GLY A 168 -2.95 -14.75 16.94
CA GLY A 168 -3.69 -16.00 16.92
C GLY A 168 -3.95 -16.56 15.52
N ALA A 169 -5.11 -17.22 15.34
CA ALA A 169 -5.49 -17.90 14.10
C ALA A 169 -6.43 -17.06 13.21
N SER A 170 -6.51 -15.75 13.43
CA SER A 170 -7.39 -14.87 12.66
C SER A 170 -6.65 -14.22 11.50
N ALA A 171 -7.31 -14.18 10.34
CA ALA A 171 -6.78 -13.56 9.14
C ALA A 171 -7.85 -12.70 8.46
N CYS A 172 -7.44 -11.54 7.97
CA CYS A 172 -8.24 -10.75 7.05
C CYS A 172 -7.74 -10.96 5.63
N LEU A 173 -8.66 -11.20 4.70
CA LEU A 173 -8.38 -11.46 3.29
C LEU A 173 -9.00 -10.36 2.44
N LEU A 174 -8.26 -9.85 1.47
CA LEU A 174 -8.79 -8.90 0.48
C LEU A 174 -8.24 -9.21 -0.92
N PRO A 175 -9.10 -9.23 -1.96
CA PRO A 175 -8.67 -9.37 -3.34
C PRO A 175 -8.13 -8.05 -3.89
N TYR A 176 -6.94 -8.02 -4.48
CA TYR A 176 -6.37 -6.81 -5.05
C TYR A 176 -6.07 -6.99 -6.54
N ILE A 177 -6.47 -6.02 -7.35
CA ILE A 177 -6.13 -5.93 -8.78
C ILE A 177 -5.36 -4.64 -9.01
N TYR A 178 -4.34 -4.69 -9.85
CA TYR A 178 -3.47 -3.55 -10.12
C TYR A 178 -2.96 -3.57 -11.56
N PRO A 179 -2.73 -2.39 -12.17
CA PRO A 179 -2.07 -2.34 -13.47
C PRO A 179 -0.63 -2.82 -13.35
N LYS A 180 -0.17 -3.58 -14.35
CA LYS A 180 1.18 -4.07 -14.44
C LYS A 180 2.12 -2.90 -14.73
N GLU A 181 2.94 -2.53 -13.76
CA GLU A 181 3.93 -1.46 -13.86
C GLU A 181 5.32 -1.99 -13.52
N ALA A 182 6.33 -1.55 -14.25
CA ALA A 182 7.71 -2.05 -14.09
C ALA A 182 8.28 -1.81 -12.68
N ASN A 183 7.84 -0.73 -12.02
CA ASN A 183 8.35 -0.29 -10.72
C ASN A 183 7.45 -0.72 -9.55
N ASN A 184 6.36 -1.46 -9.80
CA ASN A 184 5.49 -1.97 -8.74
C ASN A 184 5.85 -3.43 -8.41
N ASP A 185 6.68 -3.61 -7.38
CA ASP A 185 7.10 -4.93 -6.87
C ASP A 185 6.18 -5.47 -5.76
N LEU A 186 5.06 -4.79 -5.49
CA LEU A 186 4.14 -5.08 -4.38
C LEU A 186 4.78 -5.03 -2.98
N SER A 187 5.95 -4.41 -2.81
CA SER A 187 6.61 -4.35 -1.50
C SER A 187 6.03 -3.27 -0.57
N LYS A 188 5.38 -2.24 -1.14
CA LYS A 188 4.84 -1.08 -0.40
C LYS A 188 3.32 -1.03 -0.48
N TRP A 189 2.68 -0.90 0.67
CA TRP A 189 1.21 -0.85 0.79
C TRP A 189 0.75 0.27 1.71
N ILE A 190 -0.40 0.84 1.38
CA ILE A 190 -1.13 1.81 2.20
C ILE A 190 -2.54 1.28 2.41
N PHE A 191 -2.94 1.06 3.65
CA PHE A 191 -4.31 0.73 4.03
C PHE A 191 -4.99 1.93 4.66
N ILE A 192 -6.25 2.17 4.28
CA ILE A 192 -7.08 3.22 4.83
C ILE A 192 -8.41 2.61 5.27
N ASN A 193 -8.81 2.83 6.53
CA ASN A 193 -10.06 2.34 7.09
C ASN A 193 -11.17 3.41 7.06
N ASN A 194 -12.32 3.13 7.67
CA ASN A 194 -13.46 4.06 7.73
C ASN A 194 -13.20 5.30 8.59
N THR A 195 -12.23 5.27 9.50
CA THR A 195 -11.84 6.43 10.32
C THR A 195 -10.78 7.30 9.62
N MET A 196 -10.48 7.01 8.35
CA MET A 196 -9.43 7.66 7.56
C MET A 196 -8.02 7.46 8.13
N GLN A 197 -7.83 6.50 9.03
CA GLN A 197 -6.50 6.14 9.51
C GLN A 197 -5.72 5.48 8.37
N ARG A 198 -4.54 6.05 8.07
CA ARG A 198 -3.58 5.56 7.10
C ARG A 198 -2.53 4.69 7.80
N THR A 199 -2.37 3.45 7.37
CA THR A 199 -1.32 2.54 7.86
C THR A 199 -0.49 2.06 6.69
N GLU A 200 0.84 2.14 6.82
CA GLU A 200 1.77 1.65 5.79
C GLU A 200 2.35 0.29 6.16
N PHE A 201 2.42 -0.60 5.18
CA PHE A 201 3.12 -1.88 5.30
C PHE A 201 4.27 -1.94 4.31
N ASN A 202 5.39 -2.44 4.79
CA ASN A 202 6.56 -2.76 4.00
C ASN A 202 6.79 -4.27 4.07
N ILE A 203 6.65 -4.95 2.94
CA ILE A 203 6.95 -6.37 2.83
C ILE A 203 8.43 -6.50 2.49
N GLY A 204 9.22 -6.98 3.44
CA GLY A 204 10.60 -7.43 3.14
C GLY A 204 10.54 -8.64 2.22
N ALA A 205 11.41 -8.66 1.21
CA ALA A 205 11.45 -9.63 0.11
C ALA A 205 10.87 -11.02 0.44
N PHE A 206 10.01 -11.51 -0.47
CA PHE A 206 9.30 -12.79 -0.37
C PHE A 206 10.19 -13.89 0.22
N GLN A 207 9.84 -14.39 1.41
CA GLN A 207 10.54 -15.55 1.96
C GLN A 207 10.17 -16.76 1.12
N THR A 208 11.08 -17.19 0.25
CA THR A 208 10.99 -18.49 -0.39
C THR A 208 11.02 -19.54 0.72
N ILE A 209 9.87 -20.15 1.02
CA ILE A 209 9.84 -21.33 1.88
C ILE A 209 10.41 -22.47 1.04
N THR A 210 11.70 -22.75 1.19
CA THR A 210 12.27 -24.03 0.75
C THR A 210 11.64 -25.14 1.60
N GLU A 211 10.84 -25.99 0.97
CA GLU A 211 10.38 -27.27 1.54
C GLU A 211 11.53 -28.22 1.84
#